data_AF-A0AB35YUI4-F1
#
_entry.id   AF-A0AB35YUI4-F1
#
_cell.length_a   1.000
_cell.length_b   1.000
_cell.length_c   1.000
_cell.angle_alpha   90.00
_cell.angle_beta   90.00
_cell.angle_gamma   90.00
#
_symmetry.space_group_name_H-M   'P 1'
#
loop_
_entity.id
_entity.type
_entity.pdbx_description
1 polymer ?
#
loop_
_entity_poly.entity_id
_entity_poly.type
_entity_poly.pdbx_seq_one_letter_code
_entity_poly.pdbx_strand_id
1 'polypeptide(L)'
;MKKKKNISNFKVPEEYFETFEERLFSRISKEKFPKTSGFKAPKEYFENFDDRILAAVTTSERPIKHIQLIPKKYFGYAAAIAACLLIAFTVFTNTNSPANLDALQLAAIDAYIAEGNLNLDLYDLTTYIEDNDITDIDFETEQFSEGALEEYLLNNLDAATIINEP
;
A
#
# COMPACT_ATOMS: atom_id res chain seq x y z
N MET A 1 -13.03 14.99 -17.06
CA MET A 1 -14.11 15.77 -17.72
C MET A 1 -13.71 16.07 -19.16
N LYS A 2 -14.42 15.53 -20.17
CA LYS A 2 -14.12 15.81 -21.59
C LYS A 2 -14.59 17.22 -21.93
N LYS A 3 -13.66 18.12 -22.29
CA LYS A 3 -13.99 19.51 -22.70
C LYS A 3 -14.91 19.47 -23.93
N LYS A 4 -16.05 20.20 -23.85
CA LYS A 4 -16.99 20.39 -24.97
C LYS A 4 -16.21 20.96 -26.16
N LYS A 5 -16.18 20.22 -27.27
CA LYS A 5 -15.49 20.60 -28.51
C LYS A 5 -16.24 21.82 -29.08
N ASN A 6 -15.64 23.00 -28.94
CA ASN A 6 -16.17 24.22 -29.53
C ASN A 6 -16.08 24.07 -31.06
N ILE A 7 -17.22 24.06 -31.75
CA ILE A 7 -17.28 23.97 -33.22
C ILE A 7 -16.75 25.30 -33.80
N SER A 8 -15.41 25.42 -33.92
CA SER A 8 -14.73 26.68 -34.27
C SER A 8 -15.06 27.22 -35.66
N ASN A 9 -15.71 26.42 -36.50
CA ASN A 9 -15.96 26.73 -37.90
C ASN A 9 -17.45 26.91 -38.22
N PHE A 10 -18.31 27.04 -37.21
CA PHE A 10 -19.70 27.41 -37.42
C PHE A 10 -19.80 28.92 -37.64
N LYS A 11 -19.91 29.33 -38.91
CA LYS A 11 -20.16 30.72 -39.32
C LYS A 11 -21.54 30.80 -39.96
N VAL A 12 -22.35 31.76 -39.53
CA VAL A 12 -23.61 32.08 -40.21
C VAL A 12 -23.30 32.86 -41.48
N PRO A 13 -24.16 32.78 -42.51
CA PRO A 13 -24.07 33.65 -43.68
C PRO A 13 -24.09 35.14 -43.30
N GLU A 14 -23.49 35.97 -44.14
CA GLU A 14 -23.62 37.42 -44.05
C GLU A 14 -25.11 37.82 -44.09
N GLU A 15 -25.49 38.83 -43.31
CA GLU A 15 -26.88 39.32 -43.19
C GLU A 15 -27.92 38.29 -42.71
N TYR A 16 -27.48 37.13 -42.18
CA TYR A 16 -28.40 36.09 -41.72
C TYR A 16 -29.40 36.60 -40.69
N PHE A 17 -28.91 37.31 -39.67
CA PHE A 17 -29.74 37.82 -38.58
C PHE A 17 -30.52 39.08 -38.98
N GLU A 18 -29.90 39.99 -39.76
CA GLU A 18 -30.54 41.22 -40.24
C GLU A 18 -31.79 40.93 -41.08
N THR A 19 -31.72 39.91 -41.94
CA THR A 19 -32.84 39.52 -42.82
C THR A 19 -33.68 38.37 -42.25
N PHE A 20 -33.41 37.90 -41.04
CA PHE A 20 -34.11 36.74 -40.46
C PHE A 20 -35.59 37.03 -40.27
N GLU A 21 -35.91 38.17 -39.65
CA GLU A 21 -37.28 38.54 -39.28
C GLU A 21 -38.18 38.70 -40.51
N GLU A 22 -37.72 39.45 -41.51
CA GLU A 22 -38.46 39.65 -42.76
C GLU A 22 -38.72 38.32 -43.48
N ARG A 23 -37.72 37.44 -43.53
CA ARG A 23 -37.85 36.11 -44.15
C ARG A 23 -38.81 35.22 -43.35
N LEU A 24 -38.78 35.29 -42.02
CA LEU A 24 -39.68 34.53 -41.15
C LEU A 24 -41.13 34.96 -41.38
N PHE A 25 -41.43 36.25 -41.30
CA PHE A 25 -42.79 36.75 -41.51
C PHE A 25 -43.27 36.53 -42.94
N SER A 26 -42.41 36.71 -43.94
CA SER A 26 -42.75 36.39 -45.34
C SER A 26 -43.15 34.93 -45.51
N ARG A 27 -42.48 33.99 -44.84
CA ARG A 27 -42.85 32.56 -44.87
C ARG A 27 -44.15 32.30 -44.14
N ILE A 28 -44.33 32.83 -42.93
CA ILE A 28 -45.56 32.66 -42.14
C ILE A 28 -46.78 33.19 -42.91
N SER A 29 -46.66 34.31 -43.63
CA SER A 29 -47.75 34.87 -44.43
C SER A 29 -48.03 34.09 -45.73
N LYS A 30 -47.00 33.45 -46.31
CA LYS A 30 -47.13 32.64 -47.54
C LYS A 30 -47.64 31.23 -47.25
N GLU A 31 -47.31 30.67 -46.10
CA GLU A 31 -47.74 29.33 -45.70
C GLU A 31 -49.19 29.34 -45.22
N LYS A 32 -50.03 28.52 -45.85
CA LYS A 32 -51.39 28.26 -45.37
C LYS A 32 -51.32 27.23 -44.24
N PHE A 33 -51.16 27.71 -43.01
CA PHE A 33 -51.24 26.83 -41.85
C PHE A 33 -52.63 26.20 -41.76
N PRO A 34 -52.73 24.88 -41.48
CA PRO A 34 -54.02 24.25 -41.23
C PRO A 34 -54.66 24.92 -40.01
N LYS A 35 -55.91 25.38 -40.15
CA LYS A 35 -56.68 26.01 -39.05
C LYS A 35 -57.07 25.02 -37.95
N THR A 36 -56.87 23.73 -38.18
CA THR A 36 -57.17 22.65 -37.26
C THR A 36 -55.87 22.14 -36.66
N SER A 37 -55.85 21.83 -35.36
CA SER A 37 -54.74 21.11 -34.73
C SER A 37 -54.42 19.85 -35.54
N GLY A 38 -53.20 19.78 -36.11
CA GLY A 38 -52.76 18.65 -36.94
C GLY A 38 -52.60 17.36 -36.15
N PHE A 39 -52.46 17.47 -34.83
CA PHE A 39 -52.38 16.33 -33.93
C PHE A 39 -53.66 16.24 -33.12
N LYS A 40 -54.34 15.10 -33.27
CA LYS A 40 -55.39 14.66 -32.36
C LYS A 40 -54.89 13.40 -31.68
N ALA A 41 -55.15 13.27 -30.38
CA ALA A 41 -54.92 12.02 -29.70
C ALA A 41 -55.76 10.91 -30.37
N PRO A 42 -55.24 9.68 -30.47
CA PRO A 42 -56.04 8.54 -30.89
C PRO A 42 -57.31 8.42 -30.06
N LYS A 43 -58.38 7.89 -30.66
CA LYS A 43 -59.60 7.55 -29.91
C LYS A 43 -59.22 6.65 -28.73
N GLU A 44 -59.80 6.93 -27.57
CA GLU A 44 -59.61 6.13 -26.34
C GLU A 44 -58.17 6.10 -25.80
N TYR A 45 -57.30 7.01 -26.23
CA TYR A 45 -55.93 7.09 -25.72
C TYR A 45 -55.90 7.29 -24.20
N PHE A 46 -56.71 8.22 -23.69
CA PHE A 46 -56.80 8.54 -22.27
C PHE A 46 -57.67 7.54 -21.50
N GLU A 47 -58.72 7.01 -22.13
CA GLU A 47 -59.61 6.00 -21.52
C GLU A 47 -58.83 4.72 -21.15
N ASN A 48 -57.95 4.26 -22.05
CA ASN A 48 -57.14 3.05 -21.83
C ASN A 48 -55.75 3.35 -21.22
N PHE A 49 -55.47 4.59 -20.81
CA PHE A 49 -54.15 4.98 -20.33
C PHE A 49 -53.80 4.29 -19.02
N ASP A 50 -54.73 4.29 -18.07
CA ASP A 50 -54.55 3.72 -16.73
C ASP A 50 -54.36 2.20 -16.82
N ASP A 51 -55.19 1.51 -17.61
CA ASP A 51 -55.08 0.08 -17.86
C ASP A 51 -53.74 -0.31 -18.50
N ARG A 52 -53.24 0.52 -19.42
CA ARG A 52 -51.93 0.31 -20.06
C ARG A 52 -50.77 0.46 -19.08
N ILE A 53 -50.85 1.43 -18.16
CA ILE A 53 -49.84 1.60 -17.11
C ILE A 53 -49.88 0.42 -16.15
N LEU A 54 -51.06 0.02 -15.68
CA LEU A 54 -51.24 -1.12 -14.79
C LEU A 54 -50.72 -2.42 -15.43
N ALA A 55 -51.04 -2.67 -16.70
CA ALA A 55 -50.51 -3.82 -17.44
C ALA A 55 -48.98 -3.78 -17.58
N ALA A 56 -48.39 -2.61 -17.83
CA ALA A 56 -46.94 -2.46 -17.94
C ALA A 56 -46.21 -2.70 -16.61
N VAL A 57 -46.78 -2.25 -15.50
CA VAL A 57 -46.18 -2.40 -14.16
C VAL A 57 -46.34 -3.84 -13.66
N THR A 58 -47.52 -4.44 -13.82
CA THR A 58 -47.79 -5.83 -13.39
C THR A 58 -47.02 -6.87 -14.22
N THR A 59 -46.81 -6.63 -15.52
CA THR A 59 -46.00 -7.51 -16.38
C THR A 59 -44.50 -7.42 -16.06
N SER A 60 -44.07 -6.38 -15.33
CA SER A 60 -42.67 -6.17 -14.95
C SER A 60 -42.23 -6.98 -13.72
N GLU A 61 -43.10 -7.75 -13.08
CA GLU A 61 -42.73 -8.70 -12.01
C GLU A 61 -42.03 -9.96 -12.55
N ARG A 62 -41.27 -9.85 -13.65
CA ARG A 62 -40.26 -10.86 -13.92
C ARG A 62 -39.27 -10.76 -12.76
N PRO A 63 -39.01 -11.86 -12.01
CA PRO A 63 -38.06 -11.82 -10.92
C PRO A 63 -36.76 -11.28 -11.49
N ILE A 64 -36.33 -10.11 -10.99
CA ILE A 64 -35.04 -9.52 -11.38
C ILE A 64 -34.02 -10.62 -11.09
N LYS A 65 -33.52 -11.24 -12.16
CA LYS A 65 -32.54 -12.32 -12.07
C LYS A 65 -31.27 -11.70 -11.51
N HIS A 66 -31.13 -11.74 -10.20
CA HIS A 66 -29.90 -11.41 -9.51
C HIS A 66 -28.85 -12.44 -9.95
N ILE A 67 -28.14 -12.12 -11.02
CA ILE A 67 -26.96 -12.89 -11.41
C ILE A 67 -25.87 -12.59 -10.38
N GLN A 68 -25.43 -13.63 -9.68
CA GLN A 68 -24.27 -13.51 -8.79
C GLN A 68 -23.06 -13.20 -9.67
N LEU A 69 -22.49 -12.00 -9.52
CA LEU A 69 -21.40 -11.48 -10.35
C LEU A 69 -20.08 -12.24 -10.19
N ILE A 70 -19.92 -12.98 -9.09
CA ILE A 70 -18.68 -13.69 -8.76
C ILE A 70 -18.99 -15.17 -8.61
N PRO A 71 -18.62 -16.01 -9.59
CA PRO A 71 -18.81 -17.44 -9.44
C PRO A 71 -17.83 -17.98 -8.38
N LYS A 72 -18.38 -18.64 -7.36
CA LYS A 72 -17.63 -19.17 -6.20
C LYS A 72 -16.47 -20.12 -6.56
N LYS A 73 -16.39 -20.59 -7.80
CA LYS A 73 -15.29 -21.43 -8.32
C LYS A 73 -13.93 -20.72 -8.32
N TYR A 74 -13.88 -19.39 -8.50
CA TYR A 74 -12.60 -18.66 -8.51
C TYR A 74 -12.12 -18.23 -7.12
N PHE A 75 -12.94 -18.39 -6.07
CA PHE A 75 -12.58 -17.96 -4.72
C PHE A 75 -11.40 -18.76 -4.15
N GLY A 76 -11.34 -20.07 -4.43
CA GLY A 76 -10.21 -20.91 -4.01
C GLY A 76 -8.88 -20.52 -4.66
N TYR A 77 -8.91 -20.21 -5.97
CA TYR A 77 -7.71 -19.78 -6.70
C TYR A 77 -7.23 -18.38 -6.26
N ALA A 78 -8.16 -17.44 -6.06
CA ALA A 78 -7.84 -16.11 -5.55
C ALA A 78 -7.26 -16.16 -4.13
N ALA A 79 -7.80 -17.02 -3.26
CA ALA A 79 -7.28 -17.22 -1.90
C ALA A 79 -5.86 -17.80 -1.91
N ALA A 80 -5.57 -18.77 -2.78
CA ALA A 80 -4.23 -19.33 -2.93
C ALA A 80 -3.21 -18.28 -3.41
N ILE A 81 -3.57 -17.48 -4.43
CA ILE A 81 -2.69 -16.39 -4.90
C ILE A 81 -2.46 -15.36 -3.79
N ALA A 82 -3.50 -14.97 -3.06
CA ALA A 82 -3.37 -14.02 -1.95
C ALA A 82 -2.47 -14.57 -0.84
N ALA A 83 -2.59 -15.85 -0.49
CA ALA A 83 -1.72 -16.50 0.48
C ALA A 83 -0.25 -16.54 0.01
N CYS A 84 -0.01 -16.89 -1.26
CA CYS A 84 1.34 -16.86 -1.84
C CYS A 84 1.93 -15.44 -1.83
N LEU A 85 1.14 -14.41 -2.16
CA LEU A 85 1.57 -13.02 -2.11
C LEU A 85 1.84 -12.56 -0.68
N LEU A 86 1.03 -12.95 0.30
CA LEU A 86 1.29 -12.64 1.71
C LEU A 86 2.58 -13.31 2.19
N ILE A 87 2.80 -14.59 1.88
CA ILE A 87 4.04 -15.28 2.22
C ILE A 87 5.24 -14.60 1.55
N ALA A 88 5.18 -14.36 0.24
CA ALA A 88 6.26 -13.69 -0.49
C ALA A 88 6.53 -12.28 0.04
N PHE A 89 5.48 -11.53 0.37
CA PHE A 89 5.58 -10.20 0.97
C PHE A 89 6.23 -10.27 2.35
N THR A 90 5.79 -11.19 3.23
CA THR A 90 6.41 -11.36 4.56
C THR A 90 7.88 -11.74 4.50
N VAL A 91 8.27 -12.64 3.58
CA VAL A 91 9.67 -13.03 3.38
C VAL A 91 10.49 -11.87 2.81
N PHE A 92 9.95 -11.13 1.84
CA PHE A 92 10.66 -10.03 1.18
C PHE A 92 10.78 -8.77 2.05
N THR A 93 9.78 -8.48 2.89
CA THR A 93 9.85 -7.36 3.86
C THR A 93 10.62 -7.72 5.13
N ASN A 94 10.88 -9.01 5.36
CA ASN A 94 11.78 -9.45 6.43
C ASN A 94 13.23 -9.28 5.98
N THR A 95 13.66 -8.03 5.80
CA THR A 95 15.06 -7.66 5.60
C THR A 95 15.80 -7.53 6.94
N ASN A 96 15.46 -8.38 7.92
CA ASN A 96 16.39 -8.60 9.01
C ASN A 96 17.62 -9.24 8.37
N SER A 97 18.77 -8.62 8.58
CA SER A 97 20.11 -8.97 8.11
C SER A 97 20.28 -10.48 7.95
N PRO A 98 21.12 -10.97 7.01
CA PRO A 98 21.43 -12.40 6.93
C PRO A 98 21.73 -12.86 8.34
N ALA A 99 20.86 -13.74 8.88
CA ALA A 99 20.98 -14.23 10.23
C ALA A 99 22.31 -14.98 10.26
N ASN A 100 23.37 -14.24 10.63
CA ASN A 100 24.70 -14.77 10.67
C ASN A 100 24.69 -15.72 11.87
N LEU A 101 24.66 -17.03 11.56
CA LEU A 101 24.62 -18.06 12.58
C LEU A 101 25.81 -17.94 13.52
N ASP A 102 26.94 -17.39 13.05
CA ASP A 102 28.12 -17.14 13.87
C ASP A 102 27.86 -16.02 14.88
N ALA A 103 27.18 -14.94 14.47
CA ALA A 103 26.80 -13.85 15.38
C ALA A 103 25.76 -14.30 16.43
N LEU A 104 24.84 -15.19 16.05
CA LEU A 104 23.87 -15.78 16.97
C LEU A 104 24.53 -16.71 17.98
N GLN A 105 25.50 -17.53 17.53
CA GLN A 105 26.27 -18.40 18.41
C GLN A 105 27.13 -17.60 19.38
N LEU A 106 27.80 -16.54 18.92
CA LEU A 106 28.60 -15.67 19.78
C LEU A 106 27.72 -14.97 20.83
N ALA A 107 26.58 -14.41 20.43
CA ALA A 107 25.65 -13.78 21.36
C ALA A 107 25.09 -14.78 22.40
N ALA A 108 24.91 -16.05 22.02
CA ALA A 108 24.50 -17.10 22.95
C ALA A 108 25.60 -17.44 23.95
N ILE A 109 26.86 -17.48 23.51
CA ILE A 109 28.02 -17.66 24.39
C ILE A 109 28.12 -16.47 25.36
N ASP A 110 28.06 -15.23 24.87
CA ASP A 110 28.11 -14.04 25.73
C ASP A 110 27.02 -14.04 26.80
N ALA A 111 25.78 -14.37 26.42
CA ALA A 111 24.67 -14.48 27.35
C ALA A 111 24.90 -15.58 28.40
N TYR A 112 25.46 -16.72 27.98
CA TYR A 112 25.78 -17.83 28.88
C TYR A 112 26.84 -17.44 29.92
N ILE A 113 27.86 -16.68 29.52
CA ILE A 113 28.88 -16.15 30.43
C ILE A 113 28.28 -15.09 31.37
N ALA A 114 27.53 -14.13 30.83
CA ALA A 114 26.96 -13.01 31.58
C ALA A 114 25.93 -13.43 32.64
N GLU A 115 25.21 -14.52 32.40
CA GLU A 115 24.27 -15.11 33.37
C GLU A 115 25.00 -15.87 34.50
N GLY A 116 26.34 -15.95 34.47
CA GLY A 116 27.13 -16.60 35.50
C GLY A 116 27.09 -18.12 35.44
N ASN A 117 26.71 -18.70 34.29
CA ASN A 117 26.68 -20.16 34.11
C ASN A 117 28.08 -20.77 33.94
N LEU A 118 29.12 -19.94 33.79
CA LEU A 118 30.51 -20.38 33.85
C LEU A 118 31.01 -20.41 35.30
N ASN A 119 31.26 -21.60 35.81
CA ASN A 119 31.94 -21.82 37.08
C ASN A 119 33.37 -22.31 36.81
N LEU A 120 34.23 -21.40 36.38
CA LEU A 120 35.66 -21.63 36.17
C LEU A 120 36.45 -20.82 37.18
N ASP A 121 37.38 -21.46 37.88
CA ASP A 121 38.35 -20.75 38.70
C ASP A 121 39.65 -20.49 37.92
N LEU A 122 40.55 -19.69 38.51
CA LEU A 122 41.82 -19.35 37.86
C LEU A 122 42.70 -20.58 37.63
N TYR A 123 42.62 -21.59 38.49
CA TYR A 123 43.45 -22.79 38.39
C TYR A 123 43.00 -23.70 37.24
N ASP A 124 41.68 -23.84 37.07
CA ASP A 124 41.07 -24.52 35.94
C ASP A 124 41.44 -23.87 34.60
N LEU A 125 41.47 -22.53 34.55
CA LEU A 125 41.89 -21.78 33.35
C LEU A 125 43.37 -22.01 33.03
N THR A 126 44.25 -21.99 34.02
CA THR A 126 45.70 -22.23 33.81
C THR A 126 46.05 -23.64 33.37
N THR A 127 45.13 -24.59 33.52
CA THR A 127 45.30 -25.96 33.02
C THR A 127 45.01 -26.08 31.53
N TYR A 128 44.15 -25.18 31.01
CA TYR A 128 43.69 -25.23 29.62
C TYR A 128 44.39 -24.21 28.70
N ILE A 129 44.96 -23.15 29.26
CA ILE A 129 45.74 -22.14 28.53
C ILE A 129 47.22 -22.58 28.49
N GLU A 130 47.76 -22.77 27.30
CA GLU A 130 49.18 -23.08 27.08
C GLU A 130 50.00 -21.80 26.82
N ASP A 131 51.33 -21.84 27.05
CA ASP A 131 52.20 -20.65 26.91
C ASP A 131 52.18 -20.06 25.49
N ASN A 132 51.97 -20.88 24.45
CA ASN A 132 51.84 -20.44 23.06
C ASN A 132 50.50 -19.72 22.79
N ASP A 133 49.42 -20.08 23.49
CA ASP A 133 48.13 -19.41 23.35
C ASP A 133 48.24 -17.96 23.83
N ILE A 134 49.04 -17.70 24.86
CA ILE A 134 49.29 -16.35 25.40
C ILE A 134 50.08 -15.49 24.40
N THR A 135 51.01 -16.09 23.65
CA THR A 135 51.84 -15.35 22.68
C THR A 135 51.09 -14.94 21.42
N ASP A 136 49.99 -15.61 21.09
CA ASP A 136 49.11 -15.31 19.94
C ASP A 136 47.95 -14.38 20.32
N ILE A 137 47.85 -13.92 21.58
CA ILE A 137 46.88 -12.90 21.98
C ILE A 137 47.35 -11.55 21.42
N ASP A 138 46.74 -11.15 20.31
CA ASP A 138 46.91 -9.81 19.75
C ASP A 138 46.16 -8.79 20.63
N PHE A 139 46.90 -8.16 21.54
CA PHE A 139 46.39 -7.02 22.29
C PHE A 139 46.30 -5.82 21.37
N GLU A 140 45.18 -5.70 20.68
CA GLU A 140 44.82 -4.51 19.93
C GLU A 140 44.81 -3.31 20.89
N THR A 141 45.88 -2.51 20.84
CA THR A 141 46.12 -1.38 21.75
C THR A 141 45.08 -0.25 21.60
N GLU A 142 44.16 -0.37 20.64
CA GLU A 142 43.11 0.60 20.34
C GLU A 142 41.77 0.35 21.07
N GLN A 143 41.57 -0.81 21.73
CA GLN A 143 40.28 -1.12 22.37
C GLN A 143 40.10 -0.53 23.77
N PHE A 144 41.17 -0.07 24.41
CA PHE A 144 41.12 0.51 25.75
C PHE A 144 41.38 2.02 25.68
N SER A 145 40.41 2.81 26.12
CA SER A 145 40.60 4.24 26.29
C SER A 145 41.61 4.51 27.41
N GLU A 146 42.58 5.41 27.18
CA GLU A 146 43.57 5.84 28.17
C GLU A 146 42.90 6.26 29.49
N GLY A 147 41.75 6.94 29.43
CA GLY A 147 41.01 7.32 30.64
C GLY A 147 40.38 6.15 31.40
N ALA A 148 39.90 5.12 30.70
CA ALA A 148 39.37 3.91 31.34
C ALA A 148 40.51 3.08 31.98
N LEU A 149 41.69 3.07 31.35
CA LEU A 149 42.88 2.44 31.90
C LEU A 149 43.40 3.19 33.13
N GLU A 150 43.49 4.52 33.07
CA GLU A 150 43.89 5.37 34.20
C GLU A 150 42.95 5.16 35.41
N GLU A 151 41.64 5.13 35.18
CA GLU A 151 40.65 4.91 36.24
C GLU A 151 40.76 3.51 36.86
N TYR A 152 40.97 2.47 36.04
CA TYR A 152 41.18 1.11 36.56
C TYR A 152 42.45 1.01 37.40
N LEU A 153 43.55 1.60 36.93
CA LEU A 153 44.82 1.61 37.64
C LEU A 153 44.71 2.37 38.96
N LEU A 154 44.07 3.55 38.99
CA LEU A 154 43.88 4.33 40.23
C LEU A 154 42.97 3.61 41.24
N ASN A 155 41.98 2.86 40.77
CA ASN A 155 41.03 2.19 41.65
C ASN A 155 41.54 0.84 42.20
N ASN A 156 42.52 0.21 41.54
CA ASN A 156 43.01 -1.13 41.90
C ASN A 156 44.49 -1.18 42.29
N LEU A 157 45.29 -0.13 42.04
CA LEU A 157 46.66 -0.03 42.54
C LEU A 157 46.73 0.83 43.79
N ASP A 158 47.14 0.21 44.89
CA ASP A 158 47.54 0.96 46.09
C ASP A 158 48.85 1.72 45.84
N ALA A 159 48.90 2.98 46.26
CA ALA A 159 50.07 3.86 46.10
C ALA A 159 51.38 3.29 46.69
N ALA A 160 51.28 2.34 47.64
CA ALA A 160 52.41 1.62 48.21
C ALA A 160 53.11 0.67 47.21
N THR A 161 52.41 0.23 46.16
CA THR A 161 52.95 -0.65 45.12
C THR A 161 53.83 0.13 44.15
N ILE A 162 53.46 1.38 43.83
CA ILE A 162 54.20 2.25 42.89
C ILE A 162 55.52 2.76 43.49
N ILE A 163 55.63 2.82 44.81
CA ILE A 163 56.80 3.39 45.52
C ILE A 163 57.85 2.32 45.86
N ASN A 164 57.51 1.03 45.79
CA ASN A 164 58.37 -0.08 46.26
C ASN A 164 59.00 -0.94 45.15
N GLU A 165 58.90 -0.53 43.89
CA GLU A 165 59.66 -1.18 42.82
C GLU A 165 61.04 -0.52 42.66
N PRO A 166 62.16 -1.26 42.75
CA PRO A 166 63.50 -0.74 42.49
C PRO A 166 63.78 -0.48 41.01
#